data_AF-A0A1V5M951-F1
#
_entry.id   AF-A0A1V5M951-F1
#
_cell.length_a   1.000
_cell.length_b   1.000
_cell.length_c   1.000
_cell.angle_alpha   90.00
_cell.angle_beta   90.00
_cell.angle_gamma   90.00
#
_symmetry.space_group_name_H-M   'P 1'
#
loop_
_entity.id
_entity.type
_entity.pdbx_description
1 polymer ?
#
loop_
_entity_poly.entity_id
_entity_poly.type
_entity_poly.pdbx_seq_one_letter_code
_entity_poly.pdbx_strand_id
1 'polypeptide(L)'
;MGRHTTTASELYCLNLNNQTWVADTPGFNLYDFLHPEPKDVADQFPEIAEQKDNCHFKDCLHTVEKGCAVTNIDERRYQSYLTLVEESKLVRQEARKSSTKVEKSVKTVGGDGNAVSIPRLNKRYRQTSRRKQKQESFITDPDLADDLTPGSFSDLDEDSE
;
A
#
# COMPACT_ATOMS: atom_id res chain seq x y z
N MET A 1 -5.72 24.98 27.64
CA MET A 1 -4.53 24.86 26.76
C MET A 1 -3.30 24.92 27.64
N GLY A 2 -2.58 23.80 27.78
CA GLY A 2 -1.34 23.76 28.55
C GLY A 2 -0.25 24.54 27.83
N ARG A 3 0.46 25.43 28.54
CA ARG A 3 1.59 26.17 27.98
C ARG A 3 2.84 25.32 28.23
N HIS A 4 3.41 24.77 27.16
CA HIS A 4 4.74 24.17 27.23
C HIS A 4 5.77 25.30 27.38
N THR A 5 6.50 25.31 28.49
CA THR A 5 7.53 26.34 28.77
C THR A 5 8.93 25.89 28.32
N THR A 6 9.17 24.58 28.24
CA THR A 6 10.42 23.99 27.80
C THR A 6 10.56 24.11 26.28
N THR A 7 11.66 24.69 25.80
CA THR A 7 11.93 24.95 24.37
C THR A 7 13.11 24.14 23.82
N ALA A 8 13.96 23.61 24.69
CA ALA A 8 15.13 22.81 24.33
C ALA A 8 15.18 21.54 25.18
N SER A 9 15.82 20.50 24.65
CA SER A 9 16.04 19.27 25.37
C SER A 9 17.29 19.37 26.25
N GLU A 10 17.16 19.07 27.54
CA GLU A 10 18.26 19.11 28.51
C GLU A 10 18.40 17.77 29.22
N LEU A 11 19.64 17.45 29.62
CA LEU A 11 19.98 16.20 30.32
C LEU A 11 20.46 16.50 31.74
N TYR A 12 19.80 15.90 32.71
CA TYR A 12 20.09 16.04 34.13
C TYR A 12 20.67 14.73 34.68
N CYS A 13 21.87 14.79 35.27
CA CYS A 13 22.46 13.63 35.95
C CYS A 13 21.88 13.53 37.38
N LEU A 14 21.42 12.35 37.77
CA LEU A 14 20.93 12.09 39.12
C LEU A 14 22.09 11.61 40.02
N ASN A 15 22.23 12.26 41.17
CA ASN A 15 23.28 11.98 42.18
C ASN A 15 23.11 10.63 42.92
N LEU A 16 22.29 9.72 42.40
CA LEU A 16 22.10 8.37 42.96
C LEU A 16 23.32 7.47 42.71
N ASN A 17 23.89 7.55 41.50
CA ASN A 17 25.00 6.69 41.07
C ASN A 17 25.86 7.28 39.94
N ASN A 18 25.65 8.55 39.53
CA ASN A 18 26.30 9.21 38.38
C ASN A 18 26.14 8.47 37.02
N GLN A 19 25.19 7.54 36.93
CA GLN A 19 24.91 6.74 35.73
C GLN A 19 23.47 6.91 35.24
N THR A 20 22.59 7.46 36.09
CA THR A 20 21.20 7.72 35.74
C THR A 20 21.03 9.16 35.25
N TRP A 21 20.43 9.31 34.07
CA TRP A 21 20.16 10.61 33.45
C TRP A 21 18.67 10.78 33.18
N VAL A 22 18.19 12.02 33.29
CA VAL A 22 16.82 12.40 32.94
C VAL A 22 16.89 13.38 31.78
N ALA A 23 16.18 13.09 30.70
CA ALA A 23 15.98 14.03 29.60
C ALA A 23 14.69 14.81 29.83
N ASP A 24 14.79 16.13 30.00
CA ASP A 24 13.63 17.01 29.88
C ASP A 24 13.54 17.43 28.40
N THR A 25 12.40 17.15 27.76
CA THR A 25 12.19 17.45 26.35
C THR A 25 10.97 18.35 26.19
N PRO A 26 10.96 19.29 25.24
CA PRO A 26 9.74 20.00 24.89
C PRO A 26 8.63 19.00 24.52
N GLY A 27 7.37 19.36 24.79
CA GLY A 27 6.24 18.54 24.35
C GLY A 27 6.26 18.34 22.84
N PHE A 28 5.94 17.13 22.38
CA PHE A 28 5.88 16.81 20.96
C PHE A 28 4.74 17.58 20.28
N ASN A 29 5.06 18.67 19.59
CA ASN A 29 4.21 19.25 18.55
C ASN A 29 4.72 18.75 17.19
N LEU A 30 4.79 17.42 17.01
CA LEU A 30 5.33 16.87 15.78
C LEU A 30 4.25 16.93 14.68
N TYR A 31 4.40 17.90 13.78
CA TYR A 31 3.56 18.04 12.58
C TYR A 31 3.91 17.04 11.48
N ASP A 32 5.01 16.30 11.64
CA ASP A 32 5.54 15.43 10.60
C ASP A 32 5.85 14.06 11.21
N PHE A 33 4.78 13.29 11.46
CA PHE A 33 4.94 11.86 11.71
C PHE A 33 5.43 11.22 10.41
N LEU A 34 6.58 10.55 10.46
CA LEU A 34 6.92 9.57 9.44
C LEU A 34 5.95 8.42 9.59
N HIS A 35 4.86 8.43 8.81
CA HIS A 35 3.90 7.33 8.83
C HIS A 35 4.61 6.05 8.37
N PRO A 36 4.61 4.99 9.19
CA PRO A 36 5.12 3.70 8.77
C PRO A 36 4.27 3.15 7.62
N GLU A 37 4.77 2.12 6.91
CA GLU A 37 3.91 1.41 5.97
C GLU A 37 2.70 0.80 6.72
N PRO A 38 1.51 0.70 6.12
CA PRO A 38 0.31 0.24 6.82
C PRO A 38 0.46 -1.11 7.54
N LYS A 39 1.30 -2.00 6.98
CA LYS A 39 1.63 -3.31 7.56
C LYS A 39 2.51 -3.23 8.81
N ASP A 40 3.31 -2.18 8.94
CA ASP A 40 4.31 -2.01 10.00
C ASP A 40 3.71 -1.23 11.19
N VAL A 41 2.48 -0.68 11.05
CA VAL A 41 1.74 -0.04 12.16
C VAL A 41 1.48 -1.04 13.28
N ALA A 42 1.22 -2.32 12.94
CA ALA A 42 0.97 -3.38 13.91
C ALA A 42 2.12 -3.57 14.92
N ASP A 43 3.36 -3.33 14.48
CA ASP A 43 4.56 -3.48 15.33
C ASP A 43 4.67 -2.40 16.42
N GLN A 44 3.91 -1.30 16.29
CA GLN A 44 3.91 -0.21 17.26
C GLN A 44 2.86 -0.41 18.38
N PHE A 45 2.07 -1.48 18.29
CA PHE A 45 1.05 -1.85 19.25
C PHE A 45 1.38 -3.23 19.83
N PRO A 46 1.96 -3.33 21.03
CA PRO A 46 2.38 -4.60 21.63
C PRO A 46 1.29 -5.68 21.60
N GLU A 47 0.06 -5.28 21.91
CA GLU A 47 -1.12 -6.16 21.93
C GLU A 47 -1.45 -6.77 20.56
N ILE A 48 -1.15 -6.07 19.47
CA ILE A 48 -1.34 -6.56 18.09
C ILE A 48 -0.11 -7.36 17.66
N ALA A 49 1.08 -6.85 17.96
CA ALA A 49 2.36 -7.44 17.59
C ALA A 49 2.54 -8.87 18.14
N GLU A 50 2.01 -9.16 19.34
CA GLU A 50 2.04 -10.50 19.93
C GLU A 50 1.15 -11.51 19.19
N GLN A 51 0.09 -11.05 18.53
CA GLN A 51 -0.94 -11.91 17.93
C GLN A 51 -0.87 -11.97 16.40
N LYS A 52 -0.22 -11.00 15.75
CA LYS A 52 -0.27 -10.79 14.28
C LYS A 52 0.18 -12.00 13.46
N ASP A 53 1.13 -12.79 13.96
CA ASP A 53 1.72 -13.92 13.23
C ASP A 53 0.77 -15.13 13.14
N ASN A 54 -0.32 -15.12 13.93
CA ASN A 54 -1.33 -16.18 13.93
C ASN A 54 -2.48 -15.92 12.94
N CYS A 55 -2.45 -14.80 12.21
CA CYS A 55 -3.47 -14.50 11.21
C CYS A 55 -3.45 -15.50 10.05
N HIS A 56 -4.64 -15.77 9.50
CA HIS A 56 -4.77 -16.63 8.31
C HIS A 56 -4.01 -16.06 7.09
N PHE A 57 -3.99 -14.73 6.96
CA PHE A 57 -3.33 -14.01 5.86
C PHE A 57 -2.03 -13.36 6.34
N LYS A 58 -0.98 -13.43 5.51
CA LYS A 58 0.35 -12.86 5.80
C LYS A 58 0.38 -11.33 5.69
N ASP A 59 -0.50 -10.77 4.88
CA ASP A 59 -0.66 -9.33 4.64
C ASP A 59 -1.83 -8.75 5.44
N CYS A 60 -2.16 -9.40 6.56
CA CYS A 60 -3.28 -8.99 7.39
C CYS A 60 -3.06 -7.61 8.00
N LEU A 61 -4.00 -6.69 7.81
CA LEU A 61 -3.97 -5.34 8.41
C LEU A 61 -4.78 -5.26 9.70
N HIS A 62 -5.26 -6.38 10.22
CA HIS A 62 -5.97 -6.47 11.51
C HIS A 62 -7.13 -5.48 11.67
N THR A 63 -7.86 -5.21 10.59
CA THR A 63 -8.97 -4.24 10.55
C THR A 63 -10.35 -4.93 10.48
N VAL A 64 -10.71 -5.51 9.32
CA VAL A 64 -12.02 -6.16 9.12
C VAL A 64 -11.86 -7.50 8.39
N GLU A 65 -10.67 -8.08 8.44
CA GLU A 65 -10.34 -9.26 7.65
C GLU A 65 -10.81 -10.55 8.31
N LYS A 66 -11.32 -11.48 7.49
CA LYS A 66 -11.76 -12.80 7.98
C LYS A 66 -10.54 -13.62 8.40
N GLY A 67 -10.61 -14.28 9.55
CA GLY A 67 -9.49 -15.07 10.05
C GLY A 67 -8.33 -14.24 10.63
N CYS A 68 -8.60 -12.99 11.01
CA CYS A 68 -7.69 -12.21 11.84
C CYS A 68 -7.61 -12.84 13.24
N ALA A 69 -6.40 -13.14 13.72
CA ALA A 69 -6.17 -13.70 15.05
C ALA A 69 -6.16 -12.64 16.17
N VAL A 70 -6.10 -11.36 15.79
CA VAL A 70 -6.01 -10.25 16.72
C VAL A 70 -7.35 -10.04 17.42
N THR A 71 -7.35 -10.20 18.75
CA THR A 71 -8.54 -10.15 19.61
C THR A 71 -8.20 -9.59 20.99
N ASN A 72 -9.21 -9.17 21.75
CA ASN A 72 -9.06 -8.66 23.14
C ASN A 72 -8.23 -7.38 23.28
N ILE A 73 -8.40 -6.42 22.36
CA ILE A 73 -7.77 -5.09 22.45
C ILE A 73 -8.73 -4.11 23.13
N ASP A 74 -8.20 -3.20 23.94
CA ASP A 74 -8.98 -2.08 24.48
C ASP A 74 -9.54 -1.22 23.34
N GLU A 75 -10.83 -0.90 23.39
CA GLU A 75 -11.53 -0.19 22.31
C GLU A 75 -10.82 1.12 21.91
N ARG A 76 -10.29 1.89 22.87
CA ARG A 76 -9.61 3.16 22.56
C ARG A 76 -8.29 2.92 21.83
N ARG A 77 -7.56 1.87 22.23
CA ARG A 77 -6.31 1.47 21.58
C ARG A 77 -6.58 0.98 20.16
N TYR A 78 -7.63 0.18 19.98
CA TYR A 78 -8.02 -0.31 18.66
C TYR A 78 -8.45 0.82 17.73
N GLN A 79 -9.25 1.79 18.21
CA GLN A 79 -9.59 2.97 17.43
C GLN A 79 -8.36 3.79 17.02
N SER A 80 -7.41 4.00 17.94
CA SER A 80 -6.15 4.68 17.64
C SER A 80 -5.35 3.95 16.56
N TYR A 81 -5.31 2.61 16.63
CA TYR A 81 -4.67 1.77 15.62
C TYR A 81 -5.31 1.95 14.24
N LEU A 82 -6.65 1.89 14.17
CA LEU A 82 -7.38 2.05 12.90
C LEU A 82 -7.10 3.42 12.24
N THR A 83 -7.07 4.49 13.04
CA THR A 83 -6.74 5.83 12.55
C THR A 83 -5.33 5.87 11.95
N LEU A 84 -4.33 5.33 12.66
CA LEU A 84 -2.94 5.31 12.16
C LEU A 84 -2.77 4.45 10.91
N VAL A 85 -3.47 3.32 10.80
CA VAL A 85 -3.48 2.49 9.59
C VAL A 85 -4.08 3.25 8.41
N GLU A 86 -5.18 3.98 8.63
CA GLU A 86 -5.82 4.79 7.59
C GLU A 86 -4.92 5.94 7.12
N GLU A 87 -4.32 6.70 8.04
CA GLU A 87 -3.37 7.75 7.72
C GLU A 87 -2.17 7.21 6.92
N SER A 88 -1.61 6.08 7.35
CA SER A 88 -0.49 5.42 6.65
C SER A 88 -0.86 5.00 5.22
N LYS A 89 -2.12 4.56 5.00
CA LYS A 89 -2.62 4.24 3.66
C LYS A 89 -2.70 5.49 2.79
N LEU A 90 -3.13 6.63 3.33
CA LEU A 90 -3.22 7.89 2.60
C LEU A 90 -1.83 8.35 2.16
N VAL A 91 -0.85 8.37 3.06
CA VAL A 91 0.55 8.74 2.75
C VAL A 91 1.13 7.85 1.65
N ARG A 92 0.92 6.52 1.73
CA ARG A 92 1.37 5.58 0.68
C ARG A 92 0.71 5.87 -0.67
N GLN A 93 -0.58 6.21 -0.69
CA GLN A 93 -1.29 6.56 -1.92
C GLN A 93 -0.77 7.86 -2.53
N GLU A 94 -0.50 8.87 -1.71
CA GLU A 94 0.07 10.15 -2.16
C GLU A 94 1.47 9.96 -2.74
N ALA A 95 2.33 9.18 -2.07
CA ALA A 95 3.65 8.81 -2.60
C ALA A 95 3.55 8.07 -3.94
N ARG A 96 2.53 7.22 -4.12
CA ARG A 96 2.27 6.54 -5.40
C ARG A 96 1.80 7.50 -6.50
N LYS A 97 0.97 8.49 -6.16
CA LYS A 97 0.46 9.49 -7.11
C LYS A 97 1.56 10.46 -7.55
N SER A 98 2.43 10.88 -6.64
CA SER A 98 3.53 11.81 -6.92
C SER A 98 4.70 11.16 -7.68
N SER A 99 4.80 9.82 -7.64
CA SER A 99 5.83 9.07 -8.36
C SER A 99 5.67 9.21 -9.88
N THR A 100 6.48 10.08 -10.48
CA THR A 100 6.61 10.17 -11.94
C THR A 100 7.31 8.92 -12.47
N LYS A 101 6.71 8.23 -13.43
CA LYS A 101 7.31 7.05 -14.07
C LYS A 101 8.62 7.44 -14.78
N VAL A 102 9.75 7.22 -14.11
CA VAL A 102 11.08 7.36 -14.72
C VAL A 102 11.35 6.11 -15.56
N GLU A 103 11.22 6.23 -16.87
CA GLU A 103 11.66 5.16 -17.77
C GLU A 103 13.19 5.10 -17.78
N LYS A 104 13.77 3.91 -17.55
CA LYS A 104 15.21 3.70 -17.77
C LYS A 104 15.58 4.15 -19.18
N SER A 105 16.65 4.94 -19.29
CA SER A 105 17.22 5.46 -20.55
C SER A 105 17.79 4.36 -21.45
N VAL A 106 17.90 3.15 -20.93
CA VAL A 106 18.51 2.00 -21.59
C VAL A 106 17.53 0.83 -21.58
N LYS A 107 17.45 0.11 -22.71
CA LYS A 107 16.75 -1.18 -22.84
C LYS A 107 17.74 -2.27 -23.24
N THR A 108 17.62 -3.43 -22.66
CA THR A 108 18.34 -4.62 -23.11
C THR A 108 17.53 -5.29 -24.22
N VAL A 109 18.18 -5.64 -25.32
CA VAL A 109 17.57 -6.34 -26.46
C VAL A 109 18.39 -7.58 -26.78
N GLY A 110 17.71 -8.70 -27.05
CA GLY A 110 18.31 -10.02 -27.25
C GLY A 110 17.99 -11.00 -26.12
N GLY A 111 18.29 -12.28 -26.36
CA GLY A 111 18.15 -13.40 -25.43
C GLY A 111 19.15 -14.52 -25.78
N ASP A 112 19.39 -15.42 -24.84
CA ASP A 112 20.37 -16.53 -24.88
C ASP A 112 21.79 -16.11 -25.31
N GLY A 113 22.50 -15.48 -24.37
CA GLY A 113 23.95 -15.21 -24.47
C GLY A 113 24.35 -13.91 -25.16
N ASN A 114 23.47 -13.31 -25.99
CA ASN A 114 23.76 -12.08 -26.75
C ASN A 114 22.86 -10.91 -26.34
N ALA A 115 22.84 -10.57 -25.05
CA ALA A 115 22.09 -9.42 -24.56
C ALA A 115 22.84 -8.11 -24.84
N VAL A 116 22.29 -7.25 -25.69
CA VAL A 116 22.88 -5.94 -26.04
C VAL A 116 22.07 -4.81 -25.38
N SER A 117 22.79 -3.94 -24.68
CA SER A 117 22.25 -2.75 -24.05
C SER A 117 22.15 -1.61 -25.07
N ILE A 118 20.95 -1.16 -25.40
CA ILE A 118 20.73 -0.08 -26.37
C ILE A 118 19.97 1.10 -25.75
N PRO A 119 20.21 2.35 -26.21
CA PRO A 119 19.46 3.51 -25.77
C PRO A 119 17.96 3.35 -26.04
N ARG A 120 17.15 3.71 -25.04
CA ARG A 120 15.71 3.66 -25.14
C ARG A 120 15.21 4.93 -25.81
N LEU A 121 14.63 4.80 -27.01
CA LEU A 121 14.02 5.92 -27.72
C LEU A 121 12.90 6.58 -26.89
N ASN A 122 12.89 7.92 -26.92
CA ASN A 122 11.82 8.74 -26.35
C ASN A 122 10.46 8.35 -26.96
N LYS A 123 9.37 8.54 -26.20
CA LYS A 123 8.01 8.19 -26.65
C LYS A 123 7.66 8.77 -28.03
N ARG A 124 8.09 10.00 -28.33
CA ARG A 124 7.87 10.66 -29.62
C ARG A 124 8.48 9.92 -30.82
N TYR A 125 9.60 9.21 -30.62
CA TYR A 125 10.31 8.48 -31.67
C TYR A 125 10.11 6.96 -31.58
N ARG A 126 9.31 6.50 -30.62
CA ARG A 126 9.06 5.08 -30.39
C ARG A 126 7.92 4.63 -31.32
N GLN A 127 8.23 3.81 -32.31
CA GLN A 127 7.19 3.13 -33.09
C GLN A 127 6.34 2.24 -32.18
N THR A 128 5.02 2.26 -32.36
CA THR A 128 4.12 1.36 -31.67
C THR A 128 4.34 -0.07 -32.17
N SER A 129 4.33 -1.04 -31.24
CA SER A 129 4.52 -2.45 -31.61
C SER A 129 3.35 -2.91 -32.48
N ARG A 130 3.65 -3.65 -33.56
CA ARG A 130 2.65 -4.25 -34.45
C ARG A 130 1.64 -5.13 -33.70
N ARG A 131 2.07 -5.80 -32.62
CA ARG A 131 1.18 -6.63 -31.78
C ARG A 131 0.17 -5.78 -31.01
N LYS A 132 0.61 -4.62 -30.51
CA LYS A 132 -0.24 -3.67 -29.81
C LYS A 132 -1.23 -2.99 -30.77
N GLN A 133 -0.76 -2.60 -31.96
CA GLN A 133 -1.62 -2.07 -33.03
C GLN A 133 -2.73 -3.06 -33.40
N LYS A 134 -2.39 -4.35 -33.56
CA LYS A 134 -3.40 -5.41 -33.81
C LYS A 134 -4.41 -5.52 -32.66
N GLN A 135 -3.96 -5.56 -31.41
CA GLN A 135 -4.88 -5.64 -30.27
C GLN A 135 -5.81 -4.42 -30.17
N GLU A 136 -5.31 -3.22 -30.43
CA GLU A 136 -6.13 -2.00 -30.43
C GLU A 136 -7.14 -2.02 -31.59
N SER A 137 -6.77 -2.51 -32.78
CA SER A 137 -7.70 -2.60 -33.91
C SER A 137 -8.85 -3.58 -33.65
N PHE A 138 -8.60 -4.70 -32.96
CA PHE A 138 -9.66 -5.66 -32.59
C PHE A 138 -10.66 -5.13 -31.55
N ILE A 139 -10.26 -4.14 -30.74
CA ILE A 139 -11.15 -3.55 -29.71
C ILE A 139 -12.07 -2.47 -30.32
N THR A 140 -11.67 -1.90 -31.46
CA THR A 140 -12.40 -0.80 -32.11
C THR A 140 -13.33 -1.24 -33.24
N ASP A 141 -13.51 -2.54 -33.48
CA ASP A 141 -14.49 -3.04 -34.45
C ASP A 141 -15.91 -2.88 -33.87
N PRO A 142 -16.72 -1.91 -34.35
CA PRO A 142 -18.08 -1.69 -33.83
C PRO A 142 -19.03 -2.84 -34.19
N ASP A 143 -18.66 -3.66 -35.17
CA ASP A 143 -19.47 -4.77 -35.70
C ASP A 143 -19.41 -6.05 -34.85
N LEU A 144 -18.64 -6.07 -33.75
CA LEU A 144 -18.52 -7.22 -32.83
C LEU A 144 -19.15 -6.98 -31.46
N ALA A 145 -19.83 -5.85 -31.24
CA ALA A 145 -20.44 -5.52 -29.95
C ALA A 145 -21.82 -6.17 -29.69
N ASP A 146 -22.42 -6.84 -30.68
CA ASP A 146 -23.81 -7.31 -30.61
C ASP A 146 -24.01 -8.82 -30.34
N ASP A 147 -22.97 -9.61 -30.10
CA ASP A 147 -23.15 -11.08 -29.91
C ASP A 147 -22.76 -11.59 -28.51
N LEU A 148 -23.08 -10.82 -27.46
CA LEU A 148 -23.12 -11.34 -26.09
C LEU A 148 -24.48 -11.04 -25.46
N THR A 149 -25.54 -11.57 -26.08
CA THR A 149 -26.75 -11.86 -25.32
C THR A 149 -26.49 -13.14 -24.51
N PRO A 150 -26.65 -13.13 -23.17
CA PRO A 150 -26.71 -14.39 -22.43
C PRO A 150 -27.97 -15.11 -22.93
N GLY A 151 -27.78 -16.28 -23.55
CA GLY A 151 -28.85 -17.07 -24.13
C GLY A 151 -30.07 -17.15 -23.20
N SER A 152 -31.20 -16.68 -23.73
CA SER A 152 -32.52 -16.96 -23.18
C SER A 152 -32.70 -18.47 -23.16
N PHE A 153 -32.66 -19.05 -21.96
CA PHE A 153 -33.06 -20.42 -21.71
C PHE A 153 -34.60 -20.46 -21.79
N SER A 154 -35.12 -20.71 -22.99
CA SER A 154 -36.52 -21.09 -23.20
C SER A 154 -36.55 -22.57 -23.54
N ASP A 155 -36.74 -23.40 -22.52
CA ASP A 155 -37.22 -24.77 -22.69
C ASP A 155 -38.73 -24.70 -22.91
N LEU A 156 -39.14 -24.83 -24.17
CA LEU A 156 -40.44 -25.35 -24.56
C LEU A 156 -40.14 -26.54 -25.47
N ASP A 157 -40.63 -27.71 -25.08
CA ASP A 157 -41.54 -28.57 -25.86
C ASP A 157 -41.97 -29.71 -24.89
N GLU A 158 -43.22 -29.75 -24.42
CA GLU A 158 -44.38 -30.33 -25.11
C GLU A 158 -44.36 -31.88 -24.99
N ASP A 159 -45.26 -32.44 -24.17
CA ASP A 159 -46.22 -33.48 -24.61
C ASP A 159 -47.01 -34.16 -23.46
N SER A 160 -48.33 -34.00 -23.55
CA SER A 160 -49.41 -35.01 -23.38
C SER A 160 -49.30 -36.12 -22.31
N GLU A 161 -50.08 -36.01 -21.22
CA GLU A 161 -51.39 -36.68 -20.95
C GLU A 161 -51.91 -36.33 -19.53
#